data_AF-C2BG52-F1
#
_entry.id   AF-C2BG52-F1
#
_cell.length_a   1.000
_cell.length_b   1.000
_cell.length_c   1.000
_cell.angle_alpha   90.00
_cell.angle_beta   90.00
_cell.angle_gamma   90.00
#
_symmetry.space_group_name_H-M   'P 1'
#
loop_
_entity.id
_entity.type
_entity.pdbx_description
1 polymer ?
#
loop_
_entity_poly.entity_id
_entity_poly.type
_entity_poly.pdbx_seq_one_letter_code
_entity_poly.pdbx_strand_id
1 'polypeptide(L)' 'MRPVTIIYIPYRDFKEKVRLVKEWKKKGYYVEDLGDGIYCMKTKGYKKRGEK' A
#
# COMPACT_ATOMS: atom_id res chain seq x y z
N MET A 1 16.77 7.41 -9.77
CA MET A 1 15.49 6.69 -9.62
C MET A 1 15.50 6.03 -8.25
N ARG A 2 14.70 6.50 -7.27
CA ARG A 2 14.68 5.87 -5.93
C ARG A 2 13.98 4.51 -6.04
N PRO A 3 14.45 3.45 -5.36
CA PRO A 3 13.79 2.16 -5.44
C PRO A 3 12.36 2.27 -4.89
N VAL A 4 11.40 1.87 -5.71
CA VAL A 4 9.99 1.71 -5.33
C VAL A 4 9.75 0.22 -5.19
N THR A 5 9.48 -0.24 -3.97
CA THR A 5 9.02 -1.60 -3.73
C THR A 5 7.53 -1.63 -4.04
N ILE A 6 7.12 -2.45 -5.00
CA ILE A 6 5.72 -2.67 -5.35
C ILE A 6 5.38 -4.11 -4.98
N ILE A 7 4.36 -4.29 -4.14
CA ILE A 7 3.84 -5.58 -3.74
C ILE A 7 2.41 -5.67 -4.24
N TYR A 8 2.12 -6.66 -5.09
CA TYR A 8 0.77 -7.00 -5.49
C TYR A 8 0.20 -8.04 -4.54
N ILE A 9 -1.01 -7.81 -4.05
CA ILE A 9 -1.70 -8.73 -3.14
C ILE A 9 -3.13 -8.93 -3.63
N PRO A 10 -3.46 -10.12 -4.16
CA PRO A 10 -4.84 -10.46 -4.46
C PRO A 10 -5.64 -10.61 -3.16
N TYR A 11 -6.93 -10.28 -3.21
CA TYR A 11 -7.86 -10.48 -2.09
C TYR A 11 -9.11 -11.22 -2.58
N ARG A 12 -9.72 -12.02 -1.71
CA ARG A 12 -10.91 -12.83 -2.07
C ARG A 12 -12.22 -12.10 -1.84
N ASP A 13 -12.26 -11.23 -0.84
CA ASP A 13 -13.48 -10.55 -0.41
C ASP A 13 -13.18 -9.16 0.14
N PHE A 14 -14.24 -8.35 0.25
CA PHE A 14 -14.15 -6.95 0.69
C PHE A 14 -13.58 -6.82 2.11
N LYS A 15 -13.86 -7.79 2.99
CA LYS A 15 -13.38 -7.76 4.37
C LYS A 15 -11.88 -7.98 4.43
N GLU A 16 -11.37 -8.93 3.65
CA GLU A 16 -9.94 -9.16 3.48
C GLU A 16 -9.24 -7.92 2.88
N LYS A 17 -9.83 -7.31 1.84
CA LYS A 17 -9.34 -6.05 1.27
C LYS A 17 -9.16 -4.95 2.32
N VAL A 18 -10.20 -4.68 3.11
CA VAL A 18 -10.16 -3.62 4.14
C VAL A 18 -9.08 -3.91 5.19
N ARG A 19 -8.91 -5.17 5.59
CA ARG A 19 -7.88 -5.59 6.56
C ARG A 19 -6.48 -5.35 6.00
N LEU A 20 -6.23 -5.79 4.76
CA LEU A 20 -4.94 -5.62 4.10
C LEU A 20 -4.59 -4.14 3.92
N VAL A 21 -5.53 -3.33 3.42
CA VAL A 21 -5.32 -1.88 3.23
C VAL A 21 -4.91 -1.21 4.55
N LYS A 22 -5.58 -1.53 5.67
CA LYS A 22 -5.24 -0.99 6.99
C LYS A 22 -3.83 -1.40 7.44
N GLU A 23 -3.48 -2.68 7.27
CA GLU A 23 -2.18 -3.21 7.68
C GLU A 23 -1.03 -2.58 6.89
N TRP A 24 -1.15 -2.49 5.58
CA TRP A 24 -0.10 -1.95 4.71
C TRP A 24 0.05 -0.43 4.86
N LYS A 25 -1.05 0.31 5.05
CA LYS A 25 -0.98 1.73 5.43
C LYS A 25 -0.27 1.92 6.77
N LYS A 26 -0.51 1.06 7.77
CA LYS A 26 0.21 1.10 9.07
C LYS A 26 1.71 0.83 8.91
N LYS A 27 2.09 -0.03 7.96
CA LYS A 27 3.49 -0.32 7.60
C LYS A 27 4.18 0.80 6.78
N GLY A 28 3.45 1.87 6.47
CA GLY A 28 3.94 3.02 5.72
C GLY A 28 3.97 2.81 4.20
N TYR A 29 3.18 1.86 3.70
CA TYR A 29 2.98 1.70 2.25
C TYR A 29 1.84 2.61 1.79
N TYR A 30 2.01 3.16 0.59
CA TYR A 30 0.89 3.68 -0.18
C TYR A 30 0.14 2.47 -0.76
N VAL A 31 -1.18 2.46 -0.64
CA VAL A 31 -2.00 1.34 -1.08
C VAL A 31 -3.00 1.85 -2.11
N GLU A 32 -2.98 1.25 -3.29
CA GLU A 32 -3.89 1.52 -4.40
C GLU A 32 -4.68 0.25 -4.76
N ASP A 33 -5.96 0.40 -5.06
CA ASP A 33 -6.89 -0.71 -5.35
C ASP A 33 -7.27 -0.63 -6.83
N LEU A 34 -6.87 -1.62 -7.64
CA LEU A 34 -7.15 -1.64 -9.09
C LEU A 34 -8.31 -2.58 -9.47
N GLY A 35 -9.03 -3.12 -8.49
CA GLY A 35 -10.17 -4.03 -8.72
C GLY A 35 -9.78 -5.52 -8.66
N ASP A 36 -8.67 -5.91 -9.29
CA ASP A 36 -8.12 -7.28 -9.26
C ASP A 36 -7.29 -7.59 -7.99
N GLY A 37 -6.82 -6.55 -7.31
CA GLY A 37 -5.97 -6.68 -6.13
C GLY A 37 -5.45 -5.33 -5.66
N ILE A 38 -4.74 -5.34 -4.53
CA ILE A 38 -4.13 -4.14 -3.99
C ILE A 38 -2.64 -4.05 -4.35
N TYR A 39 -2.21 -2.85 -4.68
CA TYR A 39 -0.83 -2.49 -4.96
C TYR A 39 -0.28 -1.70 -3.80
N CYS A 40 0.69 -2.29 -3.09
CA CYS A 40 1.36 -1.68 -1.96
C CYS A 40 2.72 -1.15 -2.41
N MET A 41 2.86 0.18 -2.41
CA MET A 41 4.05 0.87 -2.89
C MET A 41 4.79 1.50 -1.71
N LYS A 42 6.10 1.25 -1.60
CA LYS A 42 6.97 1.91 -0.62
C LYS A 42 8.21 2.42 -1.32
N THR A 43 8.44 3.73 -1.22
CA THR A 43 9.70 4.32 -1.67
C THR A 43 10.58 4.64 -0.47
N LYS A 44 11.88 4.32 -0.58
CA LYS A 44 12.88 4.77 0.40
C LYS A 44 12.92 6.30 0.33
N GLY A 45 12.31 6.96 1.32
CA GLY A 45 12.27 8.42 1.43
C GLY A 45 10.91 9.07 1.15
N TYR A 46 9.79 8.33 1.15
CA TYR A 46 8.47 8.97 1.26
C TYR A 46 8.33 9.57 2.67
N LYS A 47 8.85 10.78 2.86
CA LYS A 47 8.38 11.63 3.96
C LYS A 47 6.92 11.92 3.66
N LYS A 48 6.05 11.49 4.57
CA LYS A 48 4.62 11.85 4.55
C LYS A 48 4.58 13.37 4.44
N ARG A 49 4.03 13.91 3.35
CA ARG A 49 3.88 15.36 3.14
C ARG A 49 2.90 15.85 4.21
N GLY A 50 3.40 16.19 5.39
CA GLY A 50 2.61 16.40 6.60
C GLY A 50 3.38 16.39 7.93
N GLU A 51 4.67 16.04 7.96
CA GLU A 51 5.53 16.42 9.09
C GLU A 51 6.13 17.80 8.78
N LYS A 52 5.49 18.84 9.33
CA LYS A 52 6.00 20.20 9.41
C LYS A 52 6.44 20.46 10.84
#